data_AF-A0A0P6W2H9-F1
#
_entry.id   AF-A0A0P6W2H9-F1
#
_cell.length_a   1.000
_cell.length_b   1.000
_cell.length_c   1.000
_cell.angle_alpha   90.00
_cell.angle_beta   90.00
_cell.angle_gamma   90.00
#
_symmetry.space_group_name_H-M   'P 1'
#
loop_
_entity.id
_entity.type
_entity.pdbx_description
1 polymer ?
#
loop_
_entity_poly.entity_id
_entity_poly.type
_entity_poly.pdbx_seq_one_letter_code
_entity_poly.pdbx_strand_id
1 'polypeptide(L)'
;MNRVARLALIGAIAGLIPIGGATLYFGFDRGAVPPQPALSHSGTAPAPVRGDPPATPVTHGAGTGTVAAGLPGGPTGPSGPAGPSGPAGPSGPAAPSVTVAPEVAGTADPAAVGALRPSPPAPLAASVRGPAPAAPSGPVDVRNVTPPGVTPPPAVTGPLQRLPAREPVRKPLGPPKLRVLRPILVESAGVIRAGDVRVRLAGIAAPGVEETCRDAAGQDWPCGARAAVALRAFVRGRGLQCTVPEGAREGDFVSACRLGADDVGRWLVRQGWAKAAGGDLGADETEARRAGLGLWAVAAPTPAN
;
A
#
# COMPACT_ATOMS: atom_id res chain seq x y z
N MET A 1 44.78 44.46 0.06
CA MET A 1 44.23 45.28 -1.05
C MET A 1 43.19 44.43 -1.77
N ASN A 2 41.92 44.77 -1.99
CA ASN A 2 41.19 46.03 -2.04
C ASN A 2 39.73 45.84 -1.57
N ARG A 3 39.22 46.83 -0.82
CA ARG A 3 37.79 47.15 -0.66
C ARG A 3 37.28 47.71 -2.01
N VAL A 4 35.99 47.77 -2.33
CA VAL A 4 35.11 48.93 -2.10
C VAL A 4 33.72 48.65 -2.69
N ALA A 5 32.69 49.09 -1.97
CA ALA A 5 31.26 49.07 -2.26
C ALA A 5 30.82 50.03 -3.39
N ARG A 6 29.69 49.72 -4.05
CA ARG A 6 28.78 50.69 -4.72
C ARG A 6 27.35 50.12 -4.62
N LEU A 7 26.50 50.64 -3.74
CA LEU A 7 25.59 51.80 -3.87
C LEU A 7 24.26 51.49 -4.60
N ALA A 8 23.19 51.88 -3.92
CA ALA A 8 21.78 51.74 -4.25
C ALA A 8 21.28 52.79 -5.27
N LEU A 9 20.21 52.44 -5.98
CA LEU A 9 19.29 53.36 -6.68
C LEU A 9 17.90 52.68 -6.68
N ILE A 10 17.00 53.00 -5.74
CA ILE A 10 15.88 53.97 -5.85
C ILE A 10 15.17 53.92 -7.22
N GLY A 11 13.92 53.44 -7.20
CA GLY A 11 12.97 53.50 -8.29
C GLY A 11 11.55 53.27 -7.77
N ALA A 12 10.98 54.28 -7.11
CA ALA A 12 9.58 54.33 -6.71
C ALA A 12 8.70 54.56 -7.94
N ILE A 13 7.65 53.74 -8.11
CA ILE A 13 6.54 54.06 -9.02
C ILE A 13 5.27 54.01 -8.19
N ALA A 14 4.86 55.20 -7.76
CA ALA A 14 3.51 55.49 -7.30
C ALA A 14 2.61 55.61 -8.54
N GLY A 15 1.62 54.73 -8.66
CA GLY A 15 0.55 54.80 -9.65
C GLY A 15 -0.80 54.80 -8.95
N LEU A 16 -1.28 55.99 -8.59
CA LEU A 16 -2.67 56.25 -8.21
C LEU A 16 -3.56 56.06 -9.45
N ILE A 17 -4.58 55.21 -9.36
CA ILE A 17 -5.77 55.26 -10.21
C ILE A 17 -6.99 55.24 -9.27
N PRO A 18 -7.74 56.35 -9.13
CA PRO A 18 -9.01 56.36 -8.41
C PRO A 18 -10.19 56.56 -9.38
N ILE A 19 -11.04 55.54 -9.51
CA ILE A 19 -12.45 55.64 -9.95
C ILE A 19 -13.12 54.45 -9.23
N GLY A 20 -13.92 54.59 -8.17
CA GLY A 20 -15.08 55.44 -8.02
C GLY A 20 -16.33 54.65 -8.42
N GLY A 21 -16.97 53.92 -7.48
CA GLY A 21 -18.27 53.28 -7.76
C GLY A 21 -18.74 52.16 -6.82
N ALA A 22 -19.16 52.52 -5.61
CA ALA A 22 -20.39 52.08 -4.94
C ALA A 22 -20.73 50.58 -4.67
N THR A 23 -20.88 50.28 -3.36
CA THR A 23 -21.94 49.44 -2.73
C THR A 23 -21.76 47.91 -2.83
N LEU A 24 -21.50 47.16 -1.75
CA LEU A 24 -22.39 46.93 -0.60
C LEU A 24 -21.62 46.59 0.69
N TYR A 25 -22.17 47.13 1.78
CA TYR A 25 -21.98 46.78 3.18
C TYR A 25 -22.20 45.28 3.44
N PHE A 26 -21.25 44.62 4.10
CA PHE A 26 -21.52 43.56 5.06
C PHE A 26 -20.56 43.72 6.23
N GLY A 27 -21.05 44.35 7.30
CA GLY A 27 -20.37 44.37 8.58
C GLY A 27 -20.36 42.97 9.18
N PHE A 28 -19.17 42.43 9.41
CA PHE A 28 -18.96 41.32 10.34
C PHE A 28 -18.29 41.90 11.58
N ASP A 29 -19.15 42.36 12.49
CA ASP A 29 -18.84 42.46 13.90
C ASP A 29 -18.61 41.03 14.42
N ARG A 30 -17.39 40.73 14.88
CA ARG A 30 -17.15 39.65 15.84
C ARG A 30 -15.89 39.91 16.66
N GLY A 31 -16.12 40.44 17.85
CA GLY A 31 -15.73 39.74 19.07
C GLY A 31 -14.31 40.00 19.56
N ALA A 32 -14.21 40.96 20.47
CA ALA A 32 -13.14 41.09 21.44
C ALA A 32 -12.82 39.74 22.10
N VAL A 33 -11.54 39.39 22.12
CA VAL A 33 -10.97 38.24 22.83
C VAL A 33 -10.97 38.54 24.33
N PRO A 34 -11.65 37.75 25.19
CA PRO A 34 -11.52 37.93 26.64
C PRO A 34 -10.16 37.40 27.14
N PRO A 35 -9.52 38.07 28.11
CA PRO A 35 -8.28 37.58 28.72
C PRO A 35 -8.54 36.33 29.57
N GLN A 36 -7.72 35.30 29.35
CA GLN A 36 -7.74 34.04 30.10
C GLN A 36 -7.28 34.28 31.56
N PRO A 37 -7.93 33.68 32.58
CA PRO A 37 -7.45 33.74 33.95
C PRO A 37 -6.21 32.84 34.14
N ALA A 38 -5.18 33.41 34.77
CA ALA A 38 -3.98 32.69 35.21
C ALA A 38 -4.36 31.66 36.29
N LEU A 39 -4.26 30.37 35.95
CA LEU A 39 -4.35 29.28 36.91
C LEU A 39 -2.95 28.93 37.41
N SER A 40 -2.66 29.40 38.63
CA SER A 40 -1.58 28.93 39.49
C SER A 40 -1.61 27.42 39.61
N HIS A 41 -0.50 26.75 39.31
CA HIS A 41 -0.28 25.35 39.71
C HIS A 41 0.59 25.35 40.96
N SER A 42 -0.08 25.33 42.11
CA SER A 42 0.55 24.95 43.38
C SER A 42 0.84 23.46 43.33
N GLY A 43 2.10 23.10 43.52
CA GLY A 43 2.56 21.73 43.54
C GLY A 43 2.00 20.92 44.70
N THR A 44 1.87 19.62 44.50
CA THR A 44 1.86 18.63 45.57
C THR A 44 2.45 17.34 45.01
N ALA A 45 3.62 16.97 45.53
CA ALA A 45 4.24 15.67 45.32
C ALA A 45 3.54 14.62 46.22
N PRO A 46 3.34 13.38 45.75
CA PRO A 46 3.20 12.25 46.64
C PRO A 46 4.47 11.39 46.67
N ALA A 47 4.82 11.02 47.91
CA ALA A 47 5.97 10.23 48.35
C ALA A 47 5.91 8.75 47.89
N PRO A 48 7.00 7.96 48.04
CA PRO A 48 7.15 6.64 47.43
C PRO A 48 6.46 5.53 48.24
N VAL A 49 5.77 4.62 47.55
CA VAL A 49 5.20 3.41 48.16
C VAL A 49 6.21 2.26 48.09
N ARG A 50 6.50 1.70 49.27
CA ARG A 50 7.37 0.56 49.55
C ARG A 50 6.73 -0.76 49.07
N GLY A 51 7.55 -1.55 48.38
CA GLY A 51 7.79 -3.01 48.47
C GLY A 51 6.67 -3.99 48.87
N ASP A 52 6.44 -4.95 47.96
CA ASP A 52 6.01 -6.34 48.23
C ASP A 52 6.91 -7.04 49.28
N PRO A 53 6.42 -8.10 49.99
CA PRO A 53 6.66 -9.49 49.52
C PRO A 53 5.52 -10.49 49.96
N PRO A 54 5.67 -11.84 49.92
CA PRO A 54 4.99 -12.69 48.94
C PRO A 54 4.11 -13.84 49.51
N ALA A 55 3.40 -14.48 48.57
CA ALA A 55 2.82 -15.83 48.51
C ALA A 55 2.80 -16.75 49.76
N THR A 56 1.61 -17.28 50.04
CA THR A 56 1.41 -18.58 50.70
C THR A 56 0.60 -19.52 49.78
N PRO A 57 0.97 -20.80 49.64
CA PRO A 57 0.19 -21.81 48.93
C PRO A 57 -0.74 -22.53 49.92
N VAL A 58 -1.97 -22.85 49.50
CA VAL A 58 -2.80 -23.81 50.24
C VAL A 58 -3.35 -24.91 49.32
N THR A 59 -3.09 -26.10 49.83
CA THR A 59 -3.15 -27.46 49.31
C THR A 59 -4.55 -27.99 48.99
N HIS A 60 -4.55 -29.02 48.14
CA HIS A 60 -5.63 -29.90 47.71
C HIS A 60 -6.67 -30.32 48.76
N GLY A 61 -7.94 -30.26 48.34
CA GLY A 61 -9.03 -31.08 48.87
C GLY A 61 -9.51 -32.06 47.80
N ALA A 62 -9.24 -33.34 48.04
CA ALA A 62 -9.80 -34.45 47.28
C ALA A 62 -11.30 -34.61 47.59
N GLY A 63 -12.11 -34.75 46.54
CA GLY A 63 -13.53 -35.06 46.64
C GLY A 63 -13.90 -36.04 45.53
N THR A 64 -13.85 -37.33 45.84
CA THR A 64 -14.43 -38.41 45.05
C THR A 64 -15.95 -38.29 45.05
N GLY A 65 -16.56 -38.22 43.86
CA GLY A 65 -18.01 -38.22 43.68
C GLY A 65 -18.38 -38.68 42.29
N THR A 66 -18.95 -39.88 42.23
CA THR A 66 -19.23 -40.71 41.06
C THR A 66 -20.38 -40.17 40.19
N VAL A 67 -20.18 -40.31 38.87
CA VAL A 67 -21.12 -40.49 37.73
C VAL A 67 -22.64 -40.32 37.94
N ALA A 68 -23.25 -39.48 37.09
CA ALA A 68 -24.44 -39.85 36.29
C ALA A 68 -24.65 -38.84 35.13
N ALA A 69 -25.03 -39.39 33.97
CA ALA A 69 -25.11 -38.76 32.67
C ALA A 69 -26.32 -37.83 32.46
N GLY A 70 -26.19 -36.85 31.55
CA GLY A 70 -27.31 -36.16 30.91
C GLY A 70 -27.09 -34.67 30.57
N LEU A 71 -26.50 -34.37 29.41
CA LEU A 71 -26.52 -33.05 28.74
C LEU A 71 -27.46 -33.14 27.51
N PRO A 72 -27.88 -32.02 26.86
CA PRO A 72 -28.50 -30.81 27.43
C PRO A 72 -29.71 -30.34 26.58
N GLY A 73 -30.70 -29.70 27.21
CA GLY A 73 -31.69 -28.85 26.53
C GLY A 73 -31.30 -27.38 26.69
N GLY A 74 -30.79 -26.76 25.63
CA GLY A 74 -30.43 -25.33 25.65
C GLY A 74 -31.66 -24.41 25.56
N PRO A 75 -31.64 -23.23 26.20
CA PRO A 75 -32.67 -22.22 26.00
C PRO A 75 -32.44 -21.46 24.68
N THR A 76 -33.49 -21.38 23.88
CA THR A 76 -33.59 -20.60 22.63
C THR A 76 -33.67 -19.10 22.93
N GLY A 77 -32.87 -18.30 22.22
CA GLY A 77 -32.93 -16.84 22.27
C GLY A 77 -34.17 -16.26 21.55
N PRO A 78 -34.51 -14.97 21.79
CA PRO A 78 -35.71 -14.36 21.23
C PRO A 78 -35.59 -14.11 19.72
N SER A 79 -36.66 -14.41 19.00
CA SER A 79 -36.81 -14.21 17.56
C SER A 79 -37.03 -12.73 17.22
N GLY A 80 -36.23 -12.18 16.30
CA GLY A 80 -36.46 -10.87 15.71
C GLY A 80 -37.60 -10.88 14.67
N PRO A 81 -38.19 -9.71 14.33
CA PRO A 81 -39.33 -9.65 13.41
C PRO A 81 -38.93 -9.93 11.95
N ALA A 82 -39.80 -10.65 11.25
CA ALA A 82 -39.67 -11.01 9.85
C ALA A 82 -39.83 -9.79 8.92
N GLY A 83 -38.88 -9.61 8.00
CA GLY A 83 -38.98 -8.64 6.90
C GLY A 83 -39.88 -9.16 5.76
N PRO A 84 -40.45 -8.28 4.92
CA PRO A 84 -41.40 -8.68 3.87
C PRO A 84 -40.70 -9.43 2.72
N SER A 85 -41.34 -10.51 2.28
CA SER A 85 -40.93 -11.35 1.16
C SER A 85 -41.24 -10.67 -0.18
N GLY A 86 -40.22 -10.54 -1.06
CA GLY A 86 -40.40 -10.13 -2.45
C GLY A 86 -40.87 -11.29 -3.34
N PRO A 87 -41.43 -11.01 -4.53
CA PRO A 87 -41.99 -12.03 -5.41
C PRO A 87 -40.92 -12.89 -6.09
N ALA A 88 -41.26 -14.17 -6.29
CA ALA A 88 -40.42 -15.19 -6.90
C ALA A 88 -40.23 -14.95 -8.42
N GLY A 89 -38.98 -15.04 -8.88
CA GLY A 89 -38.63 -15.08 -10.30
C GLY A 89 -38.82 -16.47 -10.91
N PRO A 90 -38.98 -16.59 -12.24
CA PRO A 90 -39.28 -17.87 -12.90
C PRO A 90 -38.06 -18.80 -12.96
N SER A 91 -38.35 -20.09 -12.81
CA SER A 91 -37.42 -21.22 -12.82
C SER A 91 -36.83 -21.50 -14.21
N GLY A 92 -35.51 -21.70 -14.28
CA GLY A 92 -34.82 -22.20 -15.47
C GLY A 92 -34.94 -23.74 -15.62
N PRO A 93 -34.73 -24.29 -16.83
CA PRO A 93 -34.94 -25.71 -17.11
C PRO A 93 -33.84 -26.62 -16.54
N ALA A 94 -34.27 -27.84 -16.19
CA ALA A 94 -33.51 -28.90 -15.54
C ALA A 94 -32.41 -29.54 -16.42
N ALA A 95 -31.31 -29.94 -15.78
CA ALA A 95 -30.26 -30.78 -16.37
C ALA A 95 -30.65 -32.28 -16.33
N PRO A 96 -30.24 -33.10 -17.33
CA PRO A 96 -30.55 -34.52 -17.34
C PRO A 96 -29.66 -35.34 -16.40
N SER A 97 -30.29 -36.25 -15.67
CA SER A 97 -29.66 -37.25 -14.80
C SER A 97 -29.13 -38.43 -15.63
N VAL A 98 -27.91 -38.89 -15.32
CA VAL A 98 -27.34 -40.13 -15.88
C VAL A 98 -27.48 -41.25 -14.84
N THR A 99 -28.14 -42.33 -15.25
CA THR A 99 -28.35 -43.57 -14.50
C THR A 99 -27.07 -44.40 -14.43
N VAL A 100 -26.75 -44.95 -13.25
CA VAL A 100 -25.73 -46.00 -13.06
C VAL A 100 -26.44 -47.26 -12.56
N ALA A 101 -26.12 -48.40 -13.17
CA ALA A 101 -26.53 -49.76 -12.78
C ALA A 101 -25.30 -50.55 -12.26
N PRO A 102 -25.49 -51.65 -11.49
CA PRO A 102 -24.65 -51.97 -10.33
C PRO A 102 -23.56 -53.05 -10.54
N GLU A 103 -22.76 -53.19 -9.48
CA GLU A 103 -21.61 -54.08 -9.21
C GLU A 103 -21.71 -55.55 -9.61
N VAL A 104 -20.54 -56.14 -9.91
CA VAL A 104 -20.23 -57.55 -9.59
C VAL A 104 -18.87 -57.62 -8.90
N ALA A 105 -18.87 -58.20 -7.70
CA ALA A 105 -17.70 -58.51 -6.89
C ALA A 105 -16.94 -59.73 -7.43
N GLY A 106 -15.60 -59.64 -7.43
CA GLY A 106 -14.69 -60.75 -7.70
C GLY A 106 -13.47 -60.67 -6.78
N THR A 107 -13.32 -61.70 -5.96
CA THR A 107 -12.35 -61.90 -4.88
C THR A 107 -10.89 -62.02 -5.37
N ALA A 108 -9.94 -61.31 -4.74
CA ALA A 108 -8.51 -61.69 -4.74
C ALA A 108 -7.72 -61.04 -3.58
N ASP A 109 -6.88 -61.87 -2.95
CA ASP A 109 -5.94 -61.69 -1.83
C ASP A 109 -5.19 -60.35 -1.67
N PRO A 110 -4.97 -59.86 -0.43
CA PRO A 110 -4.12 -58.70 -0.13
C PRO A 110 -2.68 -59.13 0.19
N ALA A 111 -1.96 -59.73 -0.75
CA ALA A 111 -0.58 -60.15 -0.49
C ALA A 111 0.33 -60.18 -1.74
N ALA A 112 0.36 -59.12 -2.55
CA ALA A 112 1.49 -58.80 -3.44
C ALA A 112 1.29 -57.47 -4.18
N VAL A 113 1.19 -56.34 -3.49
CA VAL A 113 1.47 -55.04 -4.12
C VAL A 113 2.97 -54.77 -4.00
N GLY A 114 3.73 -55.43 -4.89
CA GLY A 114 5.09 -55.04 -5.18
C GLY A 114 5.09 -53.57 -5.60
N ALA A 115 5.90 -52.76 -4.93
CA ALA A 115 6.03 -51.34 -5.18
C ALA A 115 6.43 -51.07 -6.64
N LEU A 116 5.45 -50.70 -7.46
CA LEU A 116 5.69 -50.00 -8.72
C LEU A 116 6.19 -48.60 -8.39
N ARG A 117 7.50 -48.49 -8.11
CA ARG A 117 8.20 -47.20 -8.15
C ARG A 117 8.05 -46.70 -9.59
N PRO A 118 7.49 -45.50 -9.83
CA PRO A 118 7.55 -44.90 -11.15
C PRO A 118 9.02 -44.70 -11.52
N SER A 119 9.42 -45.21 -12.69
CA SER A 119 10.74 -44.96 -13.25
C SER A 119 10.98 -43.45 -13.31
N PRO A 120 12.16 -42.96 -12.89
CA PRO A 120 12.49 -41.55 -13.06
C PRO A 120 12.44 -41.19 -14.55
N PRO A 121 12.00 -39.97 -14.92
CA PRO A 121 12.04 -39.55 -16.30
C PRO A 121 13.49 -39.64 -16.79
N ALA A 122 13.68 -40.29 -17.94
CA ALA A 122 14.98 -40.33 -18.59
C ALA A 122 15.52 -38.91 -18.69
N PRO A 123 16.81 -38.67 -18.40
CA PRO A 123 17.38 -37.35 -18.57
C PRO A 123 17.19 -36.96 -20.04
N LEU A 124 16.58 -35.80 -20.27
CA LEU A 124 16.61 -35.14 -21.57
C LEU A 124 18.08 -35.09 -21.97
N ALA A 125 18.47 -35.89 -22.97
CA ALA A 125 19.82 -35.89 -23.48
C ALA A 125 20.14 -34.44 -23.82
N ALA A 126 21.08 -33.85 -23.08
CA ALA A 126 21.61 -32.55 -23.42
C ALA A 126 22.04 -32.66 -24.88
N SER A 127 21.40 -31.89 -25.77
CA SER A 127 21.93 -31.73 -27.12
C SER A 127 23.37 -31.27 -26.93
N VAL A 128 24.30 -32.18 -27.20
CA VAL A 128 25.71 -31.85 -27.33
C VAL A 128 25.73 -30.85 -28.47
N ARG A 129 25.77 -29.57 -28.13
CA ARG A 129 26.21 -28.56 -29.09
C ARG A 129 27.64 -28.96 -29.39
N GLY A 130 27.83 -29.64 -30.52
CA GLY A 130 29.16 -29.77 -31.08
C GLY A 130 29.80 -28.37 -31.12
N PRO A 131 31.12 -28.27 -30.94
CA PRO A 131 31.78 -26.97 -31.00
C PRO A 131 31.30 -26.24 -32.25
N ALA A 132 30.79 -25.02 -32.05
CA ALA A 132 30.37 -24.18 -33.16
C ALA A 132 31.52 -24.16 -34.18
N PRO A 133 31.27 -24.39 -35.48
CA PRO A 133 32.32 -24.32 -36.47
C PRO A 133 33.04 -22.99 -36.28
N ALA A 134 34.36 -23.04 -36.17
CA ALA A 134 35.17 -21.85 -36.00
C ALA A 134 34.74 -20.82 -37.05
N ALA A 135 34.37 -19.62 -36.60
CA ALA A 135 34.05 -18.54 -37.51
C ALA A 135 35.20 -18.40 -38.53
N PRO A 136 34.92 -18.20 -39.83
CA PRO A 136 35.97 -18.05 -40.82
C PRO A 136 36.90 -16.91 -40.40
N SER A 137 38.09 -17.27 -39.94
CA SER A 137 39.14 -16.36 -39.49
C SER A 137 40.00 -15.98 -40.68
N GLY A 138 39.39 -15.32 -41.65
CA GLY A 138 40.04 -14.72 -42.82
C GLY A 138 39.49 -13.33 -43.08
N PRO A 139 40.22 -12.46 -43.79
CA PRO A 139 39.72 -11.14 -44.17
C PRO A 139 38.46 -11.33 -45.03
N VAL A 140 37.33 -10.84 -44.53
CA VAL A 140 36.06 -10.84 -45.26
C VAL A 140 36.19 -9.72 -46.31
N ASP A 141 36.32 -10.09 -47.58
CA ASP A 141 36.37 -9.12 -48.68
C ASP A 141 34.96 -8.52 -48.90
N VAL A 142 34.78 -7.29 -48.43
CA VAL A 142 33.50 -6.58 -48.53
C VAL A 142 33.40 -5.96 -49.92
N ARG A 143 32.59 -6.58 -50.78
CA ARG A 143 32.33 -6.06 -52.13
C ARG A 143 31.67 -4.67 -52.07
N ASN A 144 32.30 -3.68 -52.69
CA ASN A 144 31.72 -2.36 -52.88
C ASN A 144 30.62 -2.39 -53.94
N VAL A 145 29.39 -2.04 -53.55
CA VAL A 145 28.19 -1.98 -54.41
C VAL A 145 27.69 -0.56 -54.63
N THR A 146 28.54 0.45 -54.41
CA THR A 146 28.18 1.87 -54.56
C THR A 146 27.98 2.24 -56.04
N PRO A 147 26.81 2.78 -56.44
CA PRO A 147 26.55 3.21 -57.82
C PRO A 147 27.39 4.43 -58.24
N PRO A 148 27.53 4.71 -59.55
CA PRO A 148 28.17 5.93 -60.04
C PRO A 148 27.50 7.20 -59.48
N GLY A 149 28.29 8.17 -59.03
CA GLY A 149 27.80 9.43 -58.47
C GLY A 149 27.51 9.43 -56.96
N VAL A 150 27.71 8.30 -56.28
CA VAL A 150 27.60 8.20 -54.81
C VAL A 150 28.99 7.95 -54.21
N THR A 151 29.34 8.68 -53.15
CA THR A 151 30.64 8.54 -52.47
C THR A 151 30.75 7.15 -51.84
N PRO A 152 31.77 6.34 -52.20
CA PRO A 152 31.98 5.03 -51.58
C PRO A 152 32.25 5.13 -50.07
N PRO A 153 31.83 4.14 -49.28
CA PRO A 153 32.21 4.05 -47.88
C PRO A 153 33.74 3.80 -47.73
N PRO A 154 34.35 4.16 -46.59
CA PRO A 154 35.75 3.89 -46.33
C PRO A 154 36.04 2.38 -46.37
N ALA A 155 37.25 2.03 -46.82
CA ALA A 155 37.69 0.63 -46.88
C ALA A 155 37.74 0.03 -45.46
N VAL A 156 37.22 -1.20 -45.32
CA VAL A 156 37.27 -1.95 -44.06
C VAL A 156 38.65 -2.58 -43.91
N THR A 157 39.51 -1.97 -43.09
CA THR A 157 40.93 -2.40 -42.93
C THR A 157 41.14 -3.44 -41.81
N GLY A 158 40.11 -3.78 -41.04
CA GLY A 158 40.21 -4.63 -39.85
C GLY A 158 39.10 -5.67 -39.71
N PRO A 159 39.19 -6.56 -38.71
CA PRO A 159 38.18 -7.58 -38.48
C PRO A 159 36.84 -6.93 -38.09
N LEU A 160 35.76 -7.36 -38.76
CA LEU A 160 34.41 -6.90 -38.45
C LEU A 160 33.96 -7.50 -37.11
N GLN A 161 33.71 -6.64 -36.13
CA GLN A 161 33.13 -7.05 -34.86
C GLN A 161 31.61 -6.87 -34.88
N ARG A 162 30.87 -7.93 -34.53
CA ARG A 162 29.44 -7.80 -34.25
C ARG A 162 29.27 -7.05 -32.93
N LEU A 163 28.89 -5.78 -33.02
CA LEU A 163 28.44 -5.04 -31.85
C LEU A 163 27.05 -5.55 -31.44
N PRO A 164 26.78 -5.67 -30.12
CA PRO A 164 25.45 -5.97 -29.64
C PRO A 164 24.47 -4.90 -30.12
N ALA A 165 23.20 -5.29 -30.32
CA ALA A 165 22.16 -4.33 -30.64
C ALA A 165 22.13 -3.24 -29.55
N ARG A 166 22.14 -1.97 -29.97
CA ARG A 166 22.01 -0.85 -29.04
C ARG A 166 20.71 -1.02 -28.28
N GLU A 167 20.80 -1.00 -26.95
CA GLU A 167 19.60 -1.02 -26.12
C GLU A 167 18.70 0.17 -26.50
N PRO A 168 17.38 -0.04 -26.62
CA PRO A 168 16.48 1.03 -26.97
C PRO A 168 16.59 2.14 -25.92
N VAL A 169 16.97 3.33 -26.38
CA VAL A 169 17.08 4.51 -25.50
C VAL A 169 15.66 4.87 -25.05
N ARG A 170 15.40 4.76 -23.75
CA ARG A 170 14.15 5.21 -23.15
C ARG A 170 14.07 6.74 -23.29
N LYS A 171 13.00 7.25 -23.90
CA LYS A 171 12.76 8.69 -23.98
C LYS A 171 12.72 9.27 -22.55
N PRO A 172 13.39 10.41 -22.27
CA PRO A 172 13.29 11.06 -20.97
C PRO A 172 11.83 11.32 -20.61
N LEU A 173 11.52 11.15 -19.32
CA LEU A 173 10.21 11.51 -18.79
C LEU A 173 10.01 13.02 -18.90
N GLY A 174 8.80 13.44 -19.27
CA GLY A 174 8.44 14.85 -19.32
C GLY A 174 8.15 15.44 -17.93
N PRO A 175 7.74 16.72 -17.87
CA PRO A 175 7.43 17.37 -16.60
C PRO A 175 6.30 16.65 -15.84
N PRO A 176 6.26 16.76 -14.49
CA PRO A 176 5.19 16.18 -13.69
C PRO A 176 3.83 16.79 -14.04
N LYS A 177 2.83 15.93 -14.26
CA LYS A 177 1.45 16.34 -14.53
C LYS A 177 0.45 15.54 -13.71
N LEU A 178 -0.69 16.15 -13.42
CA LEU A 178 -1.77 15.48 -12.74
C LEU A 178 -2.39 14.43 -13.66
N ARG A 179 -2.49 13.19 -13.19
CA ARG A 179 -3.05 12.07 -13.95
C ARG A 179 -3.94 11.22 -13.06
N VAL A 180 -5.08 10.82 -13.60
CA VAL A 180 -5.99 9.88 -12.94
C VAL A 180 -5.42 8.46 -13.10
N LEU A 181 -5.15 7.80 -11.98
CA LEU A 181 -4.69 6.42 -11.91
C LEU A 181 -5.87 5.50 -11.55
N ARG A 182 -6.13 4.48 -12.37
CA ARG A 182 -7.20 3.47 -12.23
C ARG A 182 -6.79 2.16 -12.92
N PRO A 183 -7.20 0.98 -12.42
CA PRO A 183 -7.71 0.74 -11.07
C PRO A 183 -6.61 0.94 -10.01
N ILE A 184 -7.00 1.27 -8.78
CA ILE A 184 -6.05 1.43 -7.67
C ILE A 184 -5.94 0.10 -6.89
N LEU A 185 -4.73 -0.45 -6.86
CA LEU A 185 -4.33 -1.50 -5.94
C LEU A 185 -3.58 -0.85 -4.76
N VAL A 186 -4.06 -1.05 -3.55
CA VAL A 186 -3.40 -0.57 -2.33
C VAL A 186 -2.45 -1.64 -1.82
N GLU A 187 -1.14 -1.40 -1.92
CA GLU A 187 -0.10 -2.28 -1.38
C GLU A 187 0.07 -2.07 0.12
N SER A 188 0.18 -0.82 0.54
CA SER A 188 0.21 -0.41 1.95
C SER A 188 -0.46 0.97 2.09
N ALA A 189 -0.61 1.47 3.32
CA ALA A 189 -1.14 2.81 3.53
C ALA A 189 -0.31 3.92 2.85
N GLY A 190 0.97 3.68 2.55
CA GLY A 190 1.84 4.65 1.88
C GLY A 190 2.11 4.36 0.39
N VAL A 191 1.63 3.23 -0.15
CA VAL A 191 1.99 2.77 -1.49
C VAL A 191 0.77 2.24 -2.23
N ILE A 192 0.53 2.82 -3.41
CA ILE A 192 -0.53 2.41 -4.33
C ILE A 192 0.07 2.02 -5.68
N ARG A 193 -0.64 1.18 -6.41
CA ARG A 193 -0.26 0.74 -7.76
C ARG A 193 -1.44 0.86 -8.70
N ALA A 194 -1.17 1.26 -9.93
CA ALA A 194 -2.12 1.25 -11.05
C ALA A 194 -1.41 0.76 -12.30
N GLY A 195 -1.66 -0.50 -12.69
CA GLY A 195 -0.87 -1.18 -13.73
C GLY A 195 0.60 -1.26 -13.33
N ASP A 196 1.49 -0.83 -14.21
CA ASP A 196 2.95 -0.82 -14.00
C ASP A 196 3.45 0.46 -13.31
N VAL A 197 2.54 1.37 -12.95
CA VAL A 197 2.86 2.60 -12.22
C VAL A 197 2.64 2.36 -10.73
N ARG A 198 3.73 2.45 -9.97
CA ARG A 198 3.72 2.36 -8.52
C ARG A 198 4.00 3.74 -7.93
N VAL A 199 3.16 4.16 -6.99
CA VAL A 199 3.25 5.48 -6.37
C VAL A 199 3.37 5.34 -4.86
N ARG A 200 4.46 5.86 -4.31
CA ARG A 200 4.63 6.13 -2.89
C ARG A 200 4.12 7.54 -2.58
N LEU A 201 3.25 7.66 -1.59
CA LEU A 201 2.67 8.94 -1.20
C LEU A 201 3.74 9.85 -0.60
N ALA A 202 3.84 11.07 -1.12
CA ALA A 202 4.78 12.07 -0.65
C ALA A 202 4.37 12.65 0.71
N GLY A 203 5.35 13.09 1.51
CA GLY A 203 5.12 13.82 2.76
C GLY A 203 4.71 12.99 3.96
N ILE A 204 4.53 11.68 3.82
CA ILE A 204 4.09 10.78 4.90
C ILE A 204 5.04 9.60 5.10
N ALA A 205 5.06 9.07 6.32
CA ALA A 205 5.65 7.78 6.66
C ALA A 205 4.53 6.86 7.16
N ALA A 206 4.12 5.93 6.30
CA ALA A 206 3.09 4.95 6.60
C ALA A 206 3.71 3.58 6.87
N PRO A 207 3.11 2.74 7.73
CA PRO A 207 3.61 1.40 8.00
C PRO A 207 3.58 0.51 6.76
N GLY A 208 4.53 -0.42 6.67
CA GLY A 208 4.47 -1.52 5.70
C GLY A 208 3.26 -2.42 5.96
N VAL A 209 2.75 -3.13 4.95
CA VAL A 209 1.50 -3.92 5.10
C VAL A 209 1.61 -5.03 6.14
N GLU A 210 2.77 -5.67 6.26
CA GLU A 210 3.06 -6.71 7.26
C GLU A 210 3.64 -6.15 8.57
N GLU A 211 3.69 -4.82 8.73
CA GLU A 211 4.28 -4.20 9.91
C GLU A 211 3.35 -4.34 11.12
N THR A 212 3.94 -4.76 12.24
CA THR A 212 3.30 -4.84 13.56
C THR A 212 3.77 -3.69 14.43
N CYS A 213 2.83 -3.02 15.09
CA CYS A 213 3.11 -1.95 16.04
C CYS A 213 2.77 -2.41 17.45
N ARG A 214 3.30 -1.70 18.44
CA ARG A 214 2.98 -1.91 19.85
C ARG A 214 2.04 -0.83 20.34
N ASP A 215 0.96 -1.21 21.00
CA ASP A 215 0.05 -0.25 21.62
C ASP A 215 0.60 0.27 22.96
N ALA A 216 -0.15 1.18 23.60
CA ALA A 216 0.23 1.75 24.89
C ALA A 216 0.28 0.73 26.04
N ALA A 217 -0.41 -0.42 25.90
CA ALA A 217 -0.37 -1.52 26.86
C ALA A 217 0.78 -2.50 26.61
N GLY A 218 1.59 -2.27 25.57
CA GLY A 218 2.69 -3.14 25.20
C GLY A 218 2.29 -4.32 24.30
N GLN A 219 1.04 -4.39 23.84
CA GLN A 219 0.55 -5.48 23.01
C GLN A 219 0.82 -5.22 21.53
N ASP A 220 1.28 -6.25 20.82
CA ASP A 220 1.51 -6.19 19.38
C ASP A 220 0.19 -6.29 18.62
N TRP A 221 0.05 -5.44 17.59
CA TRP A 221 -1.12 -5.41 16.71
C TRP A 221 -0.74 -5.11 15.25
N PRO A 222 -1.52 -5.61 14.27
CA PRO A 222 -1.18 -5.52 12.85
C PRO A 222 -1.53 -4.13 12.27
N CYS A 223 -0.72 -3.14 12.62
CA CYS A 223 -0.96 -1.75 12.22
C CYS A 223 -0.86 -1.53 10.71
N GLY A 224 0.07 -2.20 10.04
CA GLY A 224 0.21 -2.18 8.59
C GLY A 224 -1.05 -2.58 7.85
N ALA A 225 -1.58 -3.76 8.19
CA ALA A 225 -2.78 -4.31 7.58
C ALA A 225 -4.00 -3.42 7.83
N ARG A 226 -4.19 -2.95 9.08
CA ARG A 226 -5.30 -2.05 9.44
C ARG A 226 -5.23 -0.72 8.67
N ALA A 227 -4.04 -0.13 8.55
CA ALA A 227 -3.84 1.10 7.79
C ALA A 227 -4.12 0.90 6.29
N ALA A 228 -3.67 -0.21 5.71
CA ALA A 228 -3.96 -0.55 4.31
C ALA A 228 -5.46 -0.75 4.05
N VAL A 229 -6.18 -1.39 4.98
CA VAL A 229 -7.64 -1.54 4.92
C VAL A 229 -8.33 -0.19 4.99
N ALA A 230 -7.90 0.70 5.89
CA ALA A 230 -8.45 2.05 5.99
C ALA A 230 -8.30 2.84 4.68
N LEU A 231 -7.12 2.78 4.04
CA LEU A 231 -6.90 3.42 2.74
C LEU A 231 -7.78 2.80 1.64
N ARG A 232 -7.89 1.47 1.58
CA ARG A 232 -8.80 0.78 0.64
C ARG A 232 -10.24 1.25 0.81
N ALA A 233 -10.69 1.35 2.07
CA ALA A 233 -12.03 1.81 2.43
C ALA A 233 -12.26 3.31 2.15
N PHE A 234 -11.22 4.14 2.15
CA PHE A 234 -11.29 5.54 1.75
C PHE A 234 -11.39 5.69 0.23
N VAL A 235 -10.56 4.95 -0.52
CA VAL A 235 -10.53 4.99 -1.98
C VAL A 235 -11.83 4.44 -2.58
N ARG A 236 -12.39 3.35 -2.02
CA ARG A 236 -13.65 2.71 -2.47
C ARG A 236 -13.66 2.35 -3.95
N GLY A 237 -12.54 1.86 -4.48
CA GLY A 237 -12.40 1.51 -5.90
C GLY A 237 -12.38 2.72 -6.86
N ARG A 238 -12.41 3.95 -6.34
CA ARG A 238 -12.29 5.17 -7.16
C ARG A 238 -10.84 5.38 -7.60
N GLY A 239 -10.66 6.10 -8.70
CA GLY A 239 -9.31 6.51 -9.10
C GLY A 239 -8.78 7.70 -8.33
N LEU A 240 -7.46 7.75 -8.20
CA LEU A 240 -6.73 8.85 -7.56
C LEU A 240 -6.08 9.74 -8.61
N GLN A 241 -6.08 11.04 -8.37
CA GLN A 241 -5.36 12.03 -9.17
C GLN A 241 -3.97 12.22 -8.57
N CYS A 242 -2.94 11.70 -9.23
CA CYS A 242 -1.56 11.76 -8.75
C CYS A 242 -0.68 12.59 -9.69
N THR A 243 0.31 13.27 -9.12
CA THR A 243 1.27 14.08 -9.90
C THR A 243 2.44 13.20 -10.34
N VAL A 244 2.41 12.73 -11.58
CA VAL A 244 3.40 11.79 -12.14
C VAL A 244 4.03 12.35 -13.41
N PRO A 245 5.29 11.99 -13.74
CA PRO A 245 5.93 12.50 -14.94
C PRO A 245 5.15 12.22 -16.22
N GLU A 246 5.17 13.16 -17.14
CA GLU A 246 4.57 12.97 -18.44
C GLU A 246 5.24 11.81 -19.20
N GLY A 247 4.43 10.92 -19.77
CA GLY A 247 4.92 9.72 -20.44
C GLY A 247 5.27 8.56 -19.50
N ALA A 248 5.14 8.72 -18.17
CA ALA A 248 5.33 7.63 -17.21
C ALA A 248 4.28 6.52 -17.40
N ARG A 249 4.62 5.47 -18.15
CA ARG A 249 3.77 4.27 -18.33
C ARG A 249 4.07 3.18 -17.29
N GLU A 250 5.29 3.16 -16.78
CA GLU A 250 5.77 2.22 -15.78
C GLU A 250 6.73 2.93 -14.81
N GLY A 251 6.95 2.33 -13.65
CA GLY A 251 7.98 2.72 -12.69
C GLY A 251 7.45 3.12 -11.31
N ASP A 252 8.39 3.35 -10.40
CA ASP A 252 8.14 3.79 -9.03
C ASP A 252 8.31 5.32 -8.90
N PHE A 253 7.27 5.98 -8.41
CA PHE A 253 7.24 7.44 -8.25
C PHE A 253 6.89 7.83 -6.81
N VAL A 254 7.43 8.95 -6.33
CA VAL A 254 7.01 9.58 -5.08
C VAL A 254 6.19 10.81 -5.44
N SER A 255 4.90 10.84 -5.06
CA SER A 255 4.04 11.96 -5.42
C SER A 255 2.87 12.16 -4.47
N ALA A 256 2.31 13.38 -4.47
CA ALA A 256 1.02 13.66 -3.86
C ALA A 256 -0.11 13.10 -4.73
N CYS A 257 -1.12 12.54 -4.08
CA CYS A 257 -2.32 12.00 -4.71
C CYS A 257 -3.57 12.56 -4.03
N ARG A 258 -4.62 12.79 -4.81
CA ARG A 258 -5.88 13.34 -4.33
C ARG A 258 -7.07 12.48 -4.75
N LEU A 259 -8.09 12.45 -3.89
CA LEU A 259 -9.39 11.88 -4.18
C LEU A 259 -10.43 12.99 -4.16
N GLY A 260 -10.77 13.52 -5.34
CA GLY A 260 -11.55 14.75 -5.42
C GLY A 260 -10.77 15.93 -4.84
N ALA A 261 -11.31 16.56 -3.78
CA ALA A 261 -10.66 17.66 -3.09
C ALA A 261 -9.70 17.21 -1.97
N ASP A 262 -9.81 15.96 -1.51
CA ASP A 262 -9.04 15.46 -0.37
C ASP A 262 -7.64 14.99 -0.80
N ASP A 263 -6.61 15.50 -0.14
CA ASP A 263 -5.26 14.94 -0.23
C ASP A 263 -5.17 13.63 0.55
N VAL A 264 -4.73 12.56 -0.12
CA VAL A 264 -4.69 11.20 0.45
C VAL A 264 -3.67 11.13 1.58
N GLY A 265 -2.51 11.76 1.42
CA GLY A 265 -1.47 11.78 2.46
C GLY A 265 -1.94 12.51 3.70
N ARG A 266 -2.54 13.68 3.53
CA ARG A 266 -3.15 14.44 4.63
C ARG A 266 -4.27 13.66 5.32
N TRP A 267 -5.14 13.01 4.55
CA TRP A 267 -6.19 12.17 5.12
C TRP A 267 -5.62 11.04 5.99
N LEU A 268 -4.58 10.34 5.52
CA LEU A 268 -3.92 9.28 6.29
C LEU A 268 -3.34 9.80 7.61
N VAL A 269 -2.67 10.96 7.59
CA VAL A 269 -2.10 11.57 8.79
C VAL A 269 -3.20 12.00 9.76
N ARG A 270 -4.24 12.70 9.28
CA ARG A 270 -5.38 13.13 10.11
C ARG A 270 -6.13 11.97 10.77
N GLN A 271 -6.19 10.82 10.10
CA GLN A 271 -6.83 9.62 10.64
C GLN A 271 -5.87 8.74 11.46
N GLY A 272 -4.62 9.18 11.62
CA GLY A 272 -3.61 8.44 12.38
C GLY A 272 -3.09 7.19 11.69
N TRP A 273 -3.28 7.00 10.39
CA TRP A 273 -2.78 5.83 9.64
C TRP A 273 -1.39 6.04 9.04
N ALA A 274 -0.81 7.23 9.17
CA ALA A 274 0.56 7.55 8.81
C ALA A 274 1.10 8.68 9.70
N LYS A 275 2.43 8.77 9.81
CA LYS A 275 3.15 9.89 10.45
C LYS A 275 3.50 10.94 9.41
N ALA A 276 3.63 12.20 9.81
CA ALA A 276 4.15 13.24 8.95
C ALA A 276 5.65 13.01 8.72
N ALA A 277 6.11 13.09 7.46
CA ALA A 277 7.51 12.99 7.09
C ALA A 277 8.03 14.27 6.40
N GLY A 278 7.16 15.27 6.22
CA GLY A 278 7.50 16.58 5.65
C GLY A 278 6.24 17.38 5.30
N GLY A 279 6.46 18.58 4.76
CA GLY A 279 5.37 19.49 4.38
C GLY A 279 4.64 20.09 5.58
N ASP A 280 3.36 20.43 5.40
CA ASP A 280 2.50 21.11 6.37
C ASP A 280 1.61 20.16 7.19
N LEU A 281 1.97 18.87 7.26
CA LEU A 281 1.15 17.81 7.87
C LEU A 281 1.33 17.68 9.40
N GLY A 282 2.22 18.46 10.02
CA GLY A 282 2.52 18.34 11.46
C GLY A 282 1.33 18.68 12.37
N ALA A 283 0.49 19.64 11.95
CA ALA A 283 -0.73 19.98 12.68
C ALA A 283 -1.75 18.83 12.64
N ASP A 284 -1.91 18.20 11.47
CA ASP A 284 -2.79 17.05 11.28
C ASP A 284 -2.35 15.85 12.13
N GLU A 285 -1.04 15.59 12.23
CA GLU A 285 -0.51 14.51 13.08
C GLU A 285 -0.76 14.81 14.57
N THR A 286 -0.55 16.06 14.98
CA THR A 286 -0.76 16.48 16.37
C THR A 286 -2.21 16.26 16.78
N GLU A 287 -3.16 16.59 15.91
CA GLU A 287 -4.59 16.37 16.16
C GLU A 287 -4.92 14.86 16.22
N ALA A 288 -4.42 14.06 15.27
CA ALA A 288 -4.61 12.62 15.28
C ALA A 288 -4.06 11.95 16.54
N ARG A 289 -2.92 12.44 17.05
CA ARG A 289 -2.31 11.96 18.30
C ARG A 289 -3.14 12.35 19.53
N ARG A 290 -3.64 13.58 19.60
CA ARG A 290 -4.53 14.04 20.67
C ARG A 290 -5.84 13.27 20.72
N ALA A 291 -6.39 12.97 19.55
CA ALA A 291 -7.63 12.20 19.40
C ALA A 291 -7.44 10.68 19.56
N GLY A 292 -6.21 10.18 19.70
CA GLY A 292 -5.93 8.75 19.85
C GLY A 292 -6.37 7.93 18.63
N LEU A 293 -6.16 8.44 17.42
CA LEU A 293 -6.61 7.79 16.19
C LEU A 293 -5.55 6.85 15.60
N GLY A 294 -5.99 5.73 15.03
CA GLY A 294 -5.15 4.82 14.24
C GLY A 294 -3.94 4.32 15.03
N LEU A 295 -2.74 4.67 14.55
CA LEU A 295 -1.45 4.36 15.17
C LEU A 295 -1.29 4.95 16.59
N TRP A 296 -2.07 5.98 16.92
CA TRP A 296 -2.05 6.66 18.22
C TRP A 296 -3.14 6.16 19.17
N ALA A 297 -3.92 5.15 18.77
CA ALA A 297 -4.92 4.57 19.65
C ALA A 297 -4.27 3.98 20.89
N VAL A 298 -4.60 4.56 22.03
CA VAL A 298 -4.36 3.96 23.35
C VAL A 298 -5.29 2.74 23.41
N ALA A 299 -4.74 1.56 23.68
CA ALA A 299 -5.49 0.31 23.68
C ALA A 299 -6.80 0.47 24.48
N ALA A 300 -7.94 0.38 23.81
CA ALA A 300 -9.21 0.21 24.51
C ALA A 300 -9.19 -1.20 25.14
N PRO A 301 -9.57 -1.37 26.42
CA PRO A 301 -9.65 -2.69 27.01
C PRO A 301 -10.59 -3.56 26.18
N THR A 302 -10.09 -4.72 25.75
CA THR A 302 -10.89 -5.73 25.04
C THR A 302 -12.09 -6.09 25.92
N PRO A 303 -13.35 -6.05 25.42
CA PRO A 303 -14.46 -6.57 26.20
C PRO A 303 -14.25 -8.07 26.41
N ALA A 304 -14.22 -8.49 27.67
CA ALA A 304 -14.19 -9.91 28.03
C ALA A 304 -15.50 -10.55 27.56
N ASN A 305 -15.38 -11.62 26.77
CA ASN A 305 -16.48 -12.55 26.52
C ASN A 305 -16.65 -13.50 27.70
#